data_AF-A0A5B9SWP0-F1
#
_entry.id   AF-A0A5B9SWP0-F1
#
_cell.length_a   1.000
_cell.length_b   1.000
_cell.length_c   1.000
_cell.angle_alpha   90.00
_cell.angle_beta   90.00
_cell.angle_gamma   90.00
#
_symmetry.space_group_name_H-M   'P 1'
#
loop_
_entity.id
_entity.type
_entity.pdbx_description
1 polymer ?
#
loop_
_entity_poly.entity_id
_entity_poly.type
_entity_poly.pdbx_seq_one_letter_code
_entity_poly.pdbx_strand_id
1 'polypeptide(L)'
;MAFNKDQDYWANIFVTPDFLSVETYSGLGMTGRDPLFSPRLLQPDVDDKSLGEEILQALSDSRTLDVLEERVAFFDLEKSKEQYAAWIATLMEKYGYRTKRALFKNMKKVGIHLVNDVITTRPSFHEKLEAWSGNRINESDYVVLPADSSPTEIGSGLRLALSRCKG
;
A
#
# COMPACT_ATOMS: atom_id res chain seq x y z
N MET A 1 6.26 12.20 -13.31
CA MET A 1 5.44 11.07 -13.83
C MET A 1 4.14 11.65 -14.36
N ALA A 2 3.50 11.00 -15.33
CA ALA A 2 2.20 11.44 -15.87
C ALA A 2 1.14 10.39 -15.51
N PHE A 3 0.08 10.83 -14.84
CA PHE A 3 -1.10 10.00 -14.54
C PHE A 3 -2.19 10.33 -15.56
N ASN A 4 -2.87 9.31 -16.06
CA ASN A 4 -3.94 9.48 -17.04
C ASN A 4 -5.21 10.00 -16.35
N LYS A 5 -5.96 10.82 -17.08
CA LYS A 5 -7.28 11.28 -16.62
C LYS A 5 -8.23 10.09 -16.50
N ASP A 6 -9.01 10.08 -15.42
CA ASP A 6 -10.04 9.10 -15.08
C ASP A 6 -9.52 7.66 -14.91
N GLN A 7 -8.21 7.49 -14.68
CA GLN A 7 -7.58 6.22 -14.34
C GLN A 7 -7.27 6.15 -12.84
N ASP A 8 -7.61 5.03 -12.21
CA ASP A 8 -7.30 4.77 -10.80
C ASP A 8 -5.93 4.11 -10.63
N TYR A 9 -5.11 4.67 -9.74
CA TYR A 9 -3.80 4.15 -9.34
C TYR A 9 -3.79 3.83 -7.86
N TRP A 10 -3.26 2.67 -7.49
CA TRP A 10 -3.32 2.13 -6.14
C TRP A 10 -1.94 1.73 -5.62
N ALA A 11 -1.70 2.09 -4.36
CA ALA A 11 -0.59 1.56 -3.58
C ALA A 11 -1.06 1.26 -2.16
N ASN A 12 -0.41 0.32 -1.49
CA ASN A 12 -0.58 0.13 -0.05
C ASN A 12 0.78 0.21 0.64
N ILE A 13 0.74 0.79 1.84
CA ILE A 13 1.89 0.93 2.71
C ILE A 13 1.69 0.03 3.91
N PHE A 14 2.65 -0.86 4.15
CA PHE A 14 2.70 -1.69 5.35
C PHE A 14 3.85 -1.23 6.24
N VAL A 15 3.55 -0.94 7.50
CA VAL A 15 4.54 -0.35 8.42
C VAL A 15 4.61 -1.17 9.69
N THR A 16 5.82 -1.59 10.05
CA THR A 16 6.15 -2.16 11.35
C THR A 16 7.18 -1.26 12.03
N PRO A 17 7.56 -1.53 13.30
CA PRO A 17 8.71 -0.86 13.91
C PRO A 17 10.04 -1.09 13.17
N ASP A 18 10.13 -2.14 12.35
CA ASP A 18 11.38 -2.59 11.73
C ASP A 18 11.49 -2.20 10.25
N PHE A 19 10.38 -1.91 9.57
CA PHE A 19 10.39 -1.51 8.17
C PHE A 19 9.13 -0.74 7.73
N LEU A 20 9.25 -0.11 6.57
CA LEU A 20 8.14 0.43 5.79
C LEU A 20 8.17 -0.18 4.38
N SER A 21 7.08 -0.81 3.96
CA SER A 21 6.94 -1.42 2.63
C SER A 21 5.96 -0.60 1.80
N VAL A 22 6.44 -0.04 0.68
CA VAL A 22 5.58 0.62 -0.32
C VAL A 22 5.31 -0.38 -1.44
N GLU A 23 4.04 -0.73 -1.64
CA GLU A 23 3.65 -1.80 -2.56
C GLU A 23 2.66 -1.32 -3.60
N THR A 24 3.00 -1.54 -4.87
CA THR A 24 2.10 -1.31 -6.00
C THR A 24 0.92 -2.28 -5.94
N TYR A 25 -0.28 -1.73 -6.07
CA TYR A 25 -1.51 -2.51 -6.18
C TYR A 25 -2.13 -2.27 -7.56
N SER A 26 -2.62 -3.33 -8.17
CA SER A 26 -3.22 -3.29 -9.51
C SER A 26 -4.54 -4.04 -9.53
N GLY A 27 -5.38 -3.76 -10.52
CA GLY A 27 -6.70 -4.38 -10.63
C GLY A 27 -7.71 -3.53 -11.39
N LEU A 28 -8.99 -3.79 -11.13
CA LEU A 28 -10.11 -2.99 -11.63
C LEU A 28 -11.29 -3.15 -10.65
N GLY A 29 -11.57 -2.09 -9.88
CA GLY A 29 -12.46 -2.15 -8.72
C GLY A 29 -11.84 -2.94 -7.56
N MET A 30 -11.74 -4.26 -7.70
CA MET A 30 -10.93 -5.08 -6.80
C MET A 30 -9.45 -4.93 -7.15
N THR A 31 -8.59 -4.80 -6.13
CA THR A 31 -7.14 -4.62 -6.28
C THR A 31 -6.36 -5.62 -5.44
N GLY A 32 -5.20 -6.06 -5.93
CA GLY A 32 -4.25 -6.89 -5.20
C GLY A 32 -2.81 -6.40 -5.37
N ARG A 33 -1.89 -6.89 -4.53
CA ARG A 33 -0.45 -6.60 -4.67
C ARG A 33 0.00 -7.09 -6.04
N ASP A 34 0.60 -6.22 -6.83
CA ASP A 34 1.02 -6.59 -8.18
C ASP A 34 2.34 -7.37 -8.15
N PRO A 35 2.35 -8.67 -8.53
CA PRO A 35 3.54 -9.49 -8.45
C PRO A 35 4.64 -9.10 -9.46
N LEU A 36 4.33 -8.25 -10.46
CA LEU A 36 5.34 -7.73 -11.38
C LEU A 36 6.33 -6.77 -10.71
N PHE A 37 5.91 -6.13 -9.61
CA PHE A 37 6.72 -5.14 -8.92
C PHE A 37 7.16 -5.68 -7.54
N SER A 38 8.47 -5.62 -7.29
CA SER A 38 9.01 -6.01 -5.99
C SER A 38 8.61 -4.99 -4.93
N PRO A 39 8.34 -5.41 -3.67
CA PRO A 39 8.08 -4.46 -2.60
C PRO A 39 9.24 -3.47 -2.41
N ARG A 40 8.92 -2.18 -2.32
CA ARG A 40 9.89 -1.11 -2.09
C ARG A 40 10.10 -0.98 -0.58
N LEU A 41 11.11 -1.69 -0.09
CA LEU A 41 11.38 -1.79 1.35
C LEU A 41 12.30 -0.67 1.81
N LEU A 42 11.79 0.16 2.72
CA LEU A 42 12.43 1.33 3.28
C LEU A 42 12.67 1.15 4.78
N GLN A 43 13.58 1.95 5.32
CA GLN A 43 13.76 2.08 6.76
C GLN A 43 12.51 2.74 7.39
N PRO A 44 12.14 2.39 8.62
CA PRO A 44 10.95 2.95 9.27
C PRO A 44 11.04 4.48 9.47
N ASP A 45 12.25 5.01 9.60
CA ASP A 45 12.59 6.43 9.79
C ASP A 45 12.98 7.16 8.50
N VAL A 46 12.73 6.58 7.32
CA VAL A 46 12.93 7.22 6.02
C VAL A 46 12.32 8.64 6.00
N ASP A 47 13.05 9.60 5.42
CA ASP A 47 12.60 10.98 5.34
C ASP A 47 11.38 11.14 4.41
N ASP A 48 10.59 12.18 4.66
CA ASP A 48 9.32 12.39 3.96
C ASP A 48 9.50 12.56 2.44
N LYS A 49 10.61 13.13 1.98
CA LYS A 49 10.84 13.32 0.55
C LYS A 49 11.06 11.97 -0.13
N SER A 50 12.00 11.16 0.37
CA SER A 50 12.28 9.83 -0.18
C SER A 50 11.04 8.92 -0.10
N LEU A 51 10.27 9.03 0.98
CA LEU A 51 9.01 8.29 1.15
C LEU A 51 7.98 8.68 0.09
N GLY A 52 7.80 9.98 -0.17
CA GLY A 52 6.91 10.47 -1.21
C GLY A 52 7.32 10.06 -2.62
N GLU A 53 8.63 10.06 -2.91
CA GLU A 53 9.16 9.61 -4.21
C GLU A 53 8.83 8.13 -4.47
N GLU A 54 9.01 7.27 -3.46
CA GLU A 54 8.68 5.85 -3.58
C GLU A 54 7.17 5.60 -3.70
N ILE A 55 6.33 6.40 -3.03
CA ILE A 55 4.87 6.35 -3.19
C ILE A 55 4.47 6.71 -4.62
N LEU A 56 4.99 7.81 -5.16
CA LEU A 56 4.70 8.24 -6.52
C LEU A 56 5.16 7.20 -7.55
N GLN A 57 6.33 6.62 -7.35
CA GLN A 57 6.81 5.56 -8.22
C GLN A 57 5.91 4.31 -8.13
N ALA A 58 5.53 3.87 -6.92
CA ALA A 58 4.63 2.73 -6.76
C ALA A 58 3.25 2.96 -7.39
N LEU A 59 2.71 4.18 -7.28
CA LEU A 59 1.47 4.58 -7.96
C LEU A 59 1.64 4.58 -9.47
N SER A 60 2.78 5.05 -10.00
CA SER A 60 3.03 5.07 -11.45
C SER A 60 3.14 3.67 -12.06
N ASP A 61 3.51 2.67 -11.26
CA ASP A 61 3.56 1.27 -11.66
C ASP A 61 2.17 0.58 -11.57
N SER A 62 1.18 1.22 -10.93
CA SER A 62 -0.16 0.64 -10.76
C SER A 62 -0.86 0.46 -12.10
N ARG A 63 -1.40 -0.73 -12.32
CA ARG A 63 -2.03 -1.12 -13.58
C ARG A 63 -3.54 -1.24 -13.41
N THR A 64 -4.25 -0.68 -14.38
CA THR A 64 -5.68 -0.94 -14.57
C THR A 64 -5.82 -2.15 -15.50
N LEU A 65 -6.37 -3.25 -14.98
CA LEU A 65 -6.48 -4.51 -15.70
C LEU A 65 -7.78 -4.53 -16.51
N ASP A 66 -7.80 -3.83 -17.66
CA ASP A 66 -9.00 -3.68 -18.49
C ASP A 66 -9.42 -4.97 -19.20
N VAL A 67 -8.47 -5.87 -19.43
CA VAL A 67 -8.68 -7.16 -20.11
C VAL A 67 -9.18 -8.21 -19.13
N LEU A 68 -10.24 -8.94 -19.48
CA LEU A 68 -10.87 -9.94 -18.61
C LEU A 68 -9.91 -11.10 -18.28
N GLU A 69 -9.22 -11.62 -19.29
CA GLU A 69 -8.28 -12.72 -19.17
C GLU A 69 -7.14 -12.36 -18.21
N GLU A 70 -6.68 -11.10 -18.25
CA GLU A 70 -5.67 -10.59 -17.33
C GLU A 70 -6.21 -10.55 -15.90
N ARG A 71 -7.44 -10.06 -15.68
CA ARG A 71 -8.06 -10.08 -14.35
C ARG A 71 -8.24 -11.49 -13.80
N VAL A 72 -8.68 -12.44 -14.64
CA VAL A 72 -8.83 -13.84 -14.25
C VAL A 72 -7.49 -14.43 -13.83
N ALA A 73 -6.43 -14.20 -14.61
CA ALA A 73 -5.10 -14.69 -14.29
C ALA A 73 -4.49 -14.00 -13.05
N PHE A 74 -4.75 -12.71 -12.86
CA PHE A 74 -4.23 -11.90 -11.74
C PHE A 74 -4.90 -12.28 -10.42
N PHE A 75 -6.21 -12.53 -10.41
CA PHE A 75 -6.98 -12.90 -9.22
C PHE A 75 -7.19 -14.43 -9.09
N ASP A 76 -6.35 -15.23 -9.74
CA ASP A 76 -6.34 -16.67 -9.53
C ASP A 76 -6.06 -16.99 -8.04
N LEU A 77 -6.94 -17.77 -7.43
CA LEU A 77 -6.93 -17.98 -5.97
C LEU A 77 -5.70 -18.74 -5.49
N GLU A 78 -5.23 -19.74 -6.24
CA GLU A 78 -4.08 -20.55 -5.83
C GLU A 78 -2.79 -19.75 -5.99
N LYS A 79 -2.62 -19.07 -7.14
CA LYS A 79 -1.48 -18.15 -7.33
C LYS A 79 -1.46 -17.03 -6.30
N SER A 80 -2.63 -16.47 -5.96
CA SER A 80 -2.73 -15.41 -4.94
C SER A 80 -2.27 -15.90 -3.56
N LYS A 81 -2.64 -17.13 -3.18
CA LYS A 81 -2.19 -17.74 -1.91
C LYS A 81 -0.69 -17.99 -1.91
N GLU A 82 -0.14 -18.53 -3.00
CA GLU A 82 1.29 -18.78 -3.15
C GLU A 82 2.10 -17.49 -3.05
N GLN A 83 1.68 -16.45 -3.78
CA GLN A 83 2.32 -15.14 -3.78
C GLN A 83 2.25 -14.47 -2.40
N TYR A 84 1.13 -14.61 -1.69
CA TYR A 84 0.98 -14.08 -0.34
C TYR A 84 1.88 -14.80 0.67
N ALA A 85 1.94 -16.14 0.60
CA ALA A 85 2.81 -16.94 1.46
C ALA A 85 4.29 -16.62 1.20
N ALA A 86 4.69 -16.48 -0.07
CA ALA A 86 6.05 -16.10 -0.45
C ALA A 86 6.42 -14.71 0.08
N TRP A 87 5.53 -13.73 -0.05
CA TRP A 87 5.74 -12.38 0.49
C TRP A 87 5.95 -12.39 2.00
N ILE A 88 5.14 -13.13 2.76
CA ILE A 88 5.33 -13.30 4.20
C ILE A 88 6.69 -13.91 4.51
N ALA A 89 7.06 -14.99 3.80
CA ALA A 89 8.34 -15.67 4.03
C ALA A 89 9.53 -14.73 3.81
N THR A 90 9.52 -13.95 2.72
CA THR A 90 10.56 -12.96 2.42
C THR A 90 10.69 -11.90 3.52
N LEU A 91 9.56 -11.36 4.00
CA LEU A 91 9.59 -10.36 5.08
C LEU A 91 10.07 -10.97 6.41
N MET A 92 9.62 -12.18 6.73
CA MET A 92 10.04 -12.86 7.95
C MET A 92 11.54 -13.17 7.95
N GLU A 93 12.06 -13.67 6.84
CA GLU A 93 13.49 -13.95 6.68
C GLU A 93 14.33 -12.68 6.76
N LYS A 94 13.97 -11.65 5.99
CA LYS A 94 14.74 -10.40 5.90
C LYS A 94 14.83 -9.64 7.23
N TYR A 95 13.76 -9.63 8.02
CA TYR A 95 13.67 -8.89 9.28
C TYR A 95 13.74 -9.77 10.53
N GLY A 96 14.02 -11.07 10.37
CA GLY A 96 14.25 -12.00 11.48
C GLY A 96 13.00 -12.32 12.32
N TYR A 97 11.80 -12.19 11.77
CA TYR A 97 10.58 -12.57 12.48
C TYR A 97 10.42 -14.09 12.56
N ARG A 98 10.39 -14.64 13.77
CA ARG A 98 10.23 -16.09 14.00
C ARG A 98 8.82 -16.61 13.71
N THR A 99 7.80 -15.75 13.76
CA THR A 99 6.39 -16.15 13.58
C THR A 99 5.64 -15.09 12.79
N LYS A 100 4.60 -15.49 12.04
CA LYS A 100 3.67 -14.55 11.39
C LYS A 100 3.08 -13.55 12.39
N ARG A 101 2.75 -14.03 13.59
CA ARG A 101 2.24 -13.16 14.66
C ARG A 101 3.20 -12.03 15.01
N ALA A 102 4.51 -12.29 15.05
CA ALA A 102 5.50 -11.26 15.34
C ALA A 102 5.60 -10.21 14.23
N LEU A 103 5.53 -10.63 12.96
CA LEU A 103 5.49 -9.74 11.80
C LEU A 103 4.24 -8.84 11.83
N PHE A 104 3.07 -9.44 12.05
CA PHE A 104 1.81 -8.73 11.84
C PHE A 104 1.27 -7.99 13.05
N LYS A 105 1.59 -8.38 14.30
CA LYS A 105 0.93 -7.85 15.51
C LYS A 105 0.88 -6.32 15.64
N ASN A 106 1.87 -5.62 15.08
CA ASN A 106 2.02 -4.18 15.15
C ASN A 106 2.03 -3.54 13.76
N MET A 107 1.64 -4.31 12.72
CA MET A 107 1.71 -3.87 11.34
C MET A 107 0.52 -2.97 11.04
N LYS A 108 0.80 -1.71 10.72
CA LYS A 108 -0.19 -0.78 10.20
C LYS A 108 -0.28 -0.93 8.68
N LYS A 109 -1.47 -0.66 8.15
CA LYS A 109 -1.71 -0.57 6.72
C LYS A 109 -2.33 0.78 6.38
N VAL A 110 -1.82 1.44 5.33
CA VAL A 110 -2.43 2.65 4.77
C VAL A 110 -2.65 2.42 3.28
N GLY A 111 -3.86 2.66 2.80
CA GLY A 111 -4.15 2.64 1.36
C GLY A 111 -3.91 4.01 0.75
N ILE A 112 -3.30 4.05 -0.42
CA ILE A 112 -3.11 5.27 -1.20
C ILE A 112 -3.80 5.05 -2.54
N HIS A 113 -4.66 6.01 -2.89
CA HIS A 113 -5.42 6.02 -4.12
C HIS A 113 -5.22 7.35 -4.81
N LEU A 114 -4.77 7.31 -6.06
CA LEU A 114 -4.68 8.48 -6.92
C LEU A 114 -5.66 8.29 -8.08
N VAL A 115 -6.51 9.30 -8.30
CA VAL A 115 -7.34 9.40 -9.51
C VAL A 115 -7.50 10.88 -9.84
N ASN A 116 -7.33 11.22 -11.12
CA ASN A 116 -7.27 12.60 -11.57
C ASN A 116 -6.23 13.40 -10.76
N ASP A 117 -6.62 14.56 -10.23
CA ASP A 117 -5.73 15.49 -9.54
C ASP A 117 -5.72 15.30 -8.01
N VAL A 118 -6.17 14.14 -7.51
CA VAL A 118 -6.36 13.91 -6.06
C VAL A 118 -5.69 12.62 -5.60
N ILE A 119 -4.82 12.76 -4.59
CA ILE A 119 -4.28 11.66 -3.79
C ILE A 119 -5.10 11.56 -2.50
N THR A 120 -5.73 10.40 -2.29
CA THR A 120 -6.44 10.07 -1.05
C THR A 120 -5.68 8.98 -0.30
N THR A 121 -5.19 9.33 0.88
CA THR A 121 -4.50 8.42 1.80
C THR A 121 -5.46 8.00 2.92
N ARG A 122 -5.74 6.70 2.99
CA ARG A 122 -6.76 6.10 3.87
C ARG A 122 -6.08 5.30 4.99
N PRO A 123 -6.13 5.76 6.25
CA PRO A 123 -5.76 4.92 7.38
C PRO A 123 -6.67 3.69 7.47
N SER A 124 -6.25 2.71 8.25
CA SER A 124 -7.04 1.50 8.47
C SER A 124 -7.14 1.12 9.94
N PHE A 125 -8.15 0.31 10.24
CA PHE A 125 -8.29 -0.42 11.48
C PHE A 125 -7.72 -1.82 11.32
N HIS A 126 -6.75 -2.18 12.16
CA HIS A 126 -6.16 -3.51 12.20
C HIS A 126 -7.09 -4.49 12.92
N GLU A 127 -8.05 -5.03 12.16
CA GLU A 127 -9.19 -5.78 12.69
C GLU A 127 -8.85 -7.22 13.10
N LYS A 128 -7.98 -7.88 12.32
CA LYS A 128 -7.45 -9.22 12.62
C LYS A 128 -5.96 -9.23 12.34
N LEU A 129 -5.27 -10.26 12.78
CA LEU A 129 -3.81 -10.37 12.64
C LEU A 129 -3.34 -10.02 11.22
N GLU A 130 -3.96 -10.59 10.20
CA GLU A 130 -3.59 -10.40 8.78
C GLU A 130 -4.64 -9.57 8.01
N ALA A 131 -5.55 -8.85 8.69
CA ALA A 131 -6.63 -8.13 8.03
C ALA A 131 -6.82 -6.70 8.57
N TRP A 132 -6.91 -5.75 7.64
CA TRP A 132 -7.20 -4.35 7.90
C TRP A 132 -8.47 -3.94 7.18
N SER A 133 -9.31 -3.17 7.84
CA SER A 133 -10.58 -2.68 7.30
C SER A 133 -10.72 -1.17 7.47
N GLY A 134 -11.71 -0.60 6.78
CA GLY A 134 -12.15 0.78 7.03
C GLY A 134 -13.08 0.89 8.23
N ASN A 135 -13.40 -0.22 8.93
CA ASN A 135 -14.28 -0.17 10.09
C ASN A 135 -13.67 0.76 11.15
N ARG A 136 -14.48 1.65 11.73
CA ARG A 136 -14.02 2.65 12.72
C ARG A 136 -13.07 3.72 12.17
N ILE A 137 -12.88 3.81 10.86
CA ILE A 137 -12.22 4.92 10.18
C ILE A 137 -13.29 5.73 9.46
N ASN A 138 -13.31 7.03 9.70
CA ASN A 138 -14.25 7.95 9.04
C ASN A 138 -13.56 8.62 7.85
N GLU A 139 -14.34 9.12 6.89
CA GLU A 139 -13.78 9.89 5.75
C GLU A 139 -13.01 11.13 6.21
N SER A 140 -13.39 11.73 7.34
CA SER A 140 -12.65 12.82 7.98
C SER A 140 -11.25 12.42 8.46
N ASP A 141 -10.99 11.12 8.66
CA ASP A 141 -9.68 10.60 9.03
C ASP A 141 -8.75 10.48 7.80
N TYR A 142 -9.27 10.60 6.58
CA TYR A 142 -8.47 10.54 5.36
C TYR A 142 -7.56 11.78 5.26
N VAL A 143 -6.41 11.59 4.64
CA VAL A 143 -5.53 12.69 4.23
C VAL A 143 -5.69 12.84 2.73
N VAL A 144 -6.14 14.02 2.29
CA VAL A 144 -6.41 14.31 0.88
C VAL A 144 -5.46 15.41 0.44
N LEU A 145 -4.71 15.14 -0.61
CA LEU A 145 -3.70 16.04 -1.18
C LEU A 145 -3.94 16.19 -2.68
N PRO A 146 -3.64 17.36 -3.26
CA PRO A 146 -3.49 17.51 -4.71
C PRO A 146 -2.44 16.55 -5.27
N ALA A 147 -2.64 16.01 -6.47
CA ALA A 147 -1.69 15.09 -7.10
C ALA A 147 -0.37 15.76 -7.52
N ASP A 148 -0.34 17.09 -7.62
CA ASP A 148 0.86 17.91 -7.87
C ASP A 148 1.61 18.30 -6.58
N SER A 149 1.16 17.81 -5.42
CA SER A 149 1.88 17.98 -4.15
C SER A 149 3.32 17.48 -4.27
N SER A 150 4.23 18.15 -3.59
CA SER A 150 5.63 17.74 -3.55
C SER A 150 5.78 16.35 -2.89
N PRO A 151 6.85 15.60 -3.23
CA PRO A 151 7.11 14.33 -2.55
C PRO A 151 7.16 14.46 -1.02
N THR A 152 7.72 15.56 -0.50
CA THR A 152 7.76 15.83 0.94
C THR A 152 6.36 15.97 1.56
N GLU A 153 5.43 16.65 0.89
CA GLU A 153 4.04 16.77 1.36
C GLU A 153 3.32 15.42 1.34
N ILE A 154 3.56 14.60 0.31
CA ILE A 154 3.00 13.24 0.20
C ILE A 154 3.53 12.34 1.33
N GLY A 155 4.84 12.37 1.60
CA GLY A 155 5.45 11.62 2.69
C GLY A 155 4.91 12.04 4.06
N SER A 156 4.86 13.35 4.32
CA SER A 156 4.26 13.92 5.54
C SER A 156 2.77 13.53 5.67
N GLY A 157 2.01 13.58 4.58
CA GLY A 157 0.61 13.15 4.54
C GLY A 157 0.44 11.67 4.88
N LEU A 158 1.33 10.81 4.42
CA LEU A 158 1.35 9.39 4.83
C LEU A 158 1.66 9.23 6.33
N ARG A 159 2.62 9.98 6.88
CA ARG A 159 2.91 9.95 8.32
C ARG A 159 1.70 10.37 9.15
N LEU A 160 0.95 11.38 8.70
CA LEU A 160 -0.31 11.80 9.32
C LEU A 160 -1.39 10.71 9.22
N ALA A 161 -1.52 10.02 8.08
CA ALA A 161 -2.46 8.90 7.99
C ALA A 161 -2.05 7.74 8.92
N LEU A 162 -0.75 7.42 9.03
CA LEU A 162 -0.25 6.38 9.93
C LEU A 162 -0.55 6.67 11.41
N SER A 163 -0.57 7.95 11.82
CA SER A 163 -0.96 8.33 13.17
C SER A 163 -2.46 8.19 13.44
N ARG A 164 -3.28 8.07 12.39
CA ARG A 164 -4.74 7.90 12.45
C ARG A 164 -5.18 6.44 12.33
N CYS A 165 -4.29 5.52 11.96
CA CYS A 165 -4.57 4.08 12.01
C CYS A 165 -4.94 3.63 13.44
N LYS A 166 -5.84 2.66 13.53
CA LYS A 166 -6.36 2.12 14.80
C LYS A 166 -6.09 0.62 14.89
N GLY A 167 -6.05 0.07 16.10
CA GLY A 167 -5.84 -1.37 16.36
C GLY A 167 -4.62 -1.64 17.20
#